data_AF-A0A087RJR4-F1
#
_entry.id   AF-A0A087RJR4-F1
#
_cell.length_a   1.000
_cell.length_b   1.000
_cell.length_c   1.000
_cell.angle_alpha   90.00
_cell.angle_beta   90.00
_cell.angle_gamma   90.00
#
_symmetry.space_group_name_H-M   'P 1'
#
loop_
_entity.id
_entity.type
_entity.pdbx_description
1 polymer ?
#
loop_
_entity_poly.entity_id
_entity_poly.type
_entity_poly.pdbx_seq_one_letter_code
_entity_poly.pdbx_strand_id
1 'polypeptide(L)'
;HAPPRTERMTVDQDWSSVYPTAAAFKPASVPLPIRMGYPVKRGVPPPKEGNLELIKIPNFLHLTPPAIKKHCAALKDFCTEWPSALDSDEKCERHFPIEIETVDYVSAGTSIRNPKARVVTLRVKLSHLNLDDHAKKKLIKLVGERYCKDTDMLTITMDRCPLRRQNYDYGIHLLTVLYHESWKTEMWESEKTEEDMEEYIWENSCSQKNALDTLLRIKASENVSNVTKEELLASEVVKNYRNSVIALKNEGETEGNMSQYKESVKKLLNIQALP
;
A
#
# COMPACT_ATOMS: atom_id res chain seq x y z
N HIS A 1 -12.23 19.52 -61.68
CA HIS A 1 -12.09 18.73 -60.43
C HIS A 1 -11.19 17.54 -60.73
N ALA A 2 -10.12 17.34 -59.96
CA ALA A 2 -9.36 16.09 -60.05
C ALA A 2 -10.14 14.95 -59.37
N PRO A 3 -10.09 13.71 -59.89
CA PRO A 3 -10.71 12.55 -59.24
C PRO A 3 -10.11 12.29 -57.85
N PRO A 4 -10.87 11.70 -56.90
CA PRO A 4 -10.38 11.36 -55.57
C PRO A 4 -9.26 10.32 -55.65
N ARG A 5 -8.29 10.40 -54.72
CA ARG A 5 -7.14 9.48 -54.68
C ARG A 5 -7.58 8.01 -54.55
N THR A 6 -8.75 7.75 -53.97
CA THR A 6 -9.32 6.40 -53.82
C THR A 6 -9.46 5.63 -55.13
N GLU A 7 -9.66 6.30 -56.28
CA GLU A 7 -9.75 5.63 -57.59
C GLU A 7 -8.42 5.06 -58.08
N ARG A 8 -7.29 5.53 -57.53
CA ARG A 8 -5.94 5.11 -57.91
C ARG A 8 -5.31 4.15 -56.90
N MET A 9 -6.03 3.82 -55.83
CA MET A 9 -5.55 2.97 -54.75
C MET A 9 -5.67 1.49 -55.13
N THR A 10 -4.62 0.71 -54.92
CA THR A 10 -4.71 -0.75 -55.04
C THR A 10 -5.25 -1.35 -53.74
N VAL A 11 -5.84 -2.54 -53.83
CA VAL A 11 -6.47 -3.23 -52.68
C VAL A 11 -5.44 -3.72 -51.66
N ASP A 12 -4.24 -4.03 -52.14
CA ASP A 12 -3.09 -4.61 -51.43
C ASP A 12 -2.04 -3.59 -50.97
N GLN A 13 -2.31 -2.28 -51.13
CA GLN A 13 -1.38 -1.22 -50.71
C GLN A 13 -1.16 -1.19 -49.19
N ASP A 14 0.00 -0.66 -48.77
CA ASP A 14 0.29 -0.40 -47.36
C ASP A 14 -0.53 0.80 -46.84
N TRP A 15 -1.57 0.50 -46.07
CA TRP A 15 -2.43 1.52 -45.46
C TRP A 15 -1.66 2.48 -44.52
N SER A 16 -0.60 2.01 -43.86
CA SER A 16 0.19 2.86 -42.95
C SER A 16 0.89 4.02 -43.67
N SER A 17 1.15 3.87 -44.98
CA SER A 17 1.69 4.94 -45.82
C SER A 17 0.62 5.94 -46.27
N VAL A 18 -0.64 5.53 -46.31
CA VAL A 18 -1.78 6.40 -46.64
C VAL A 18 -2.17 7.26 -45.45
N TYR A 19 -2.15 6.69 -44.25
CA TYR A 19 -2.60 7.35 -43.02
C TYR A 19 -1.55 7.16 -41.89
N PRO A 20 -0.39 7.84 -41.97
CA PRO A 20 0.73 7.58 -41.07
C PRO A 20 0.54 8.14 -39.64
N THR A 21 -0.21 9.23 -39.49
CA THR A 21 -0.38 9.94 -38.22
C THR A 21 -1.83 10.33 -37.98
N ALA A 22 -2.14 10.78 -36.76
CA ALA A 22 -3.45 11.31 -36.42
C ALA A 22 -3.81 12.48 -37.35
N ALA A 23 -4.95 12.36 -38.03
CA ALA A 23 -5.45 13.38 -38.93
C ALA A 23 -6.98 13.40 -38.93
N ALA A 24 -7.56 14.52 -39.40
CA ALA A 24 -8.99 14.61 -39.66
C ALA A 24 -9.39 13.63 -40.78
N PHE A 25 -10.63 13.15 -40.73
CA PHE A 25 -11.16 12.24 -41.75
C PHE A 25 -11.14 12.90 -43.15
N LYS A 26 -10.43 12.28 -44.10
CA LYS A 26 -10.27 12.77 -45.48
C LYS A 26 -11.05 11.86 -46.43
N PRO A 27 -12.29 12.19 -46.86
CA PRO A 27 -13.12 11.30 -47.65
C PRO A 27 -12.47 10.88 -48.98
N ALA A 28 -11.68 11.77 -49.59
CA ALA A 28 -10.96 11.53 -50.83
C ALA A 28 -9.74 10.59 -50.70
N SER A 29 -9.32 10.24 -49.48
CA SER A 29 -8.19 9.34 -49.21
C SER A 29 -8.60 8.02 -48.56
N VAL A 30 -9.83 7.92 -48.03
CA VAL A 30 -10.32 6.71 -47.38
C VAL A 30 -11.13 5.88 -48.37
N PRO A 31 -10.66 4.71 -48.85
CA PRO A 31 -11.29 3.91 -49.89
C PRO A 31 -12.42 3.03 -49.35
N LEU A 32 -13.15 3.51 -48.33
CA LEU A 32 -14.28 2.81 -47.72
C LEU A 32 -15.58 3.59 -48.00
N PRO A 33 -16.68 2.92 -48.34
CA PRO A 33 -17.98 3.56 -48.59
C PRO A 33 -18.74 3.80 -47.28
N ILE A 34 -18.12 4.56 -46.36
CA ILE A 34 -18.69 4.85 -45.04
C ILE A 34 -19.84 5.85 -45.17
N ARG A 35 -20.92 5.64 -44.42
CA ARG A 35 -22.06 6.56 -44.29
C ARG A 35 -22.35 6.79 -42.82
N MET A 36 -22.75 8.01 -42.46
CA MET A 36 -23.05 8.35 -41.06
C MET A 36 -24.06 9.50 -41.00
N GLY A 37 -24.94 9.44 -40.00
CA GLY A 37 -26.01 10.42 -39.79
C GLY A 37 -27.39 9.76 -39.80
N TYR A 38 -28.36 10.41 -39.15
CA TYR A 38 -29.72 9.88 -39.08
C TYR A 38 -30.39 9.91 -40.46
N PRO A 39 -30.95 8.78 -40.95
CA PRO A 39 -31.60 8.75 -42.24
C PRO A 39 -32.95 9.49 -42.19
N VAL A 40 -33.31 10.16 -43.29
CA VAL A 40 -34.68 10.67 -43.48
C VAL A 40 -35.65 9.49 -43.65
N LYS A 41 -36.97 9.73 -43.47
CA LYS A 41 -37.99 8.69 -43.69
C LYS A 41 -37.83 8.09 -45.09
N ARG A 42 -37.68 6.77 -45.18
CA ARG A 42 -37.41 6.01 -46.42
C ARG A 42 -36.10 6.41 -47.14
N GLY A 43 -35.13 6.97 -46.41
CA GLY A 43 -33.81 7.35 -46.94
C GLY A 43 -32.66 6.51 -46.39
N VAL A 44 -31.45 6.81 -46.89
CA VAL A 44 -30.19 6.23 -46.40
C VAL A 44 -29.37 7.26 -45.65
N PRO A 45 -28.45 6.84 -44.75
CA PRO A 45 -27.52 7.77 -44.11
C PRO A 45 -26.68 8.56 -45.15
N PRO A 46 -26.37 9.84 -44.86
CA PRO A 46 -25.52 10.65 -45.72
C PRO A 46 -24.18 9.97 -46.04
N PRO A 47 -23.67 10.15 -47.28
CA PRO A 47 -22.37 9.59 -47.68
C PRO A 47 -21.21 10.29 -46.98
N LYS A 48 -19.97 9.90 -47.24
CA LYS A 48 -18.79 10.44 -46.56
C LYS A 48 -18.37 11.83 -47.08
N GLU A 49 -18.73 12.16 -48.32
CA GLU A 49 -18.39 13.43 -48.96
C GLU A 49 -19.16 14.57 -48.28
N GLY A 50 -18.43 15.53 -47.69
CA GLY A 50 -19.03 16.68 -46.99
C GLY A 50 -19.68 16.36 -45.64
N ASN A 51 -19.48 15.15 -45.09
CA ASN A 51 -20.14 14.72 -43.85
C ASN A 51 -19.39 15.20 -42.61
N LEU A 52 -19.96 16.19 -41.92
CA LEU A 52 -19.36 16.78 -40.72
C LEU A 52 -19.34 15.82 -39.53
N GLU A 53 -20.28 14.87 -39.43
CA GLU A 53 -20.29 13.89 -38.33
C GLU A 53 -19.06 12.98 -38.37
N LEU A 54 -18.58 12.62 -39.57
CA LEU A 54 -17.35 11.85 -39.74
C LEU A 54 -16.08 12.64 -39.39
N ILE A 55 -16.12 13.98 -39.48
CA ILE A 55 -14.97 14.84 -39.13
C ILE A 55 -14.84 14.98 -37.61
N LYS A 56 -15.95 14.98 -36.87
CA LYS A 56 -15.96 15.11 -35.40
C LYS A 56 -15.37 13.89 -34.69
N ILE A 57 -15.41 12.71 -35.31
CA ILE A 57 -14.92 11.47 -34.70
C ILE A 57 -13.39 11.49 -34.63
N PRO A 58 -12.77 11.26 -33.46
CA PRO A 58 -11.35 10.94 -33.36
C PRO A 58 -11.12 9.55 -33.94
N ASN A 59 -10.78 9.49 -35.23
CA ASN A 59 -10.61 8.23 -35.95
C ASN A 59 -9.28 7.55 -35.60
N PHE A 60 -9.26 6.23 -35.73
CA PHE A 60 -8.09 5.38 -35.43
C PHE A 60 -7.44 4.82 -36.71
N LEU A 61 -7.63 5.49 -37.85
CA LEU A 61 -7.16 4.99 -39.15
C LEU A 61 -5.62 4.89 -39.23
N HIS A 62 -4.89 5.63 -38.40
CA HIS A 62 -3.43 5.54 -38.28
C HIS A 62 -2.96 4.45 -37.31
N LEU A 63 -3.86 3.91 -36.46
CA LEU A 63 -3.57 2.89 -35.44
C LEU A 63 -4.20 1.55 -35.80
N THR A 64 -4.08 1.14 -37.07
CA THR A 64 -4.54 -0.18 -37.51
C THR A 64 -3.62 -1.29 -36.98
N PRO A 65 -4.10 -2.54 -36.80
CA PRO A 65 -3.27 -3.62 -36.28
C PRO A 65 -1.96 -3.86 -37.06
N PRO A 66 -1.90 -3.79 -38.41
CA PRO A 66 -0.64 -3.87 -39.15
C PRO A 66 0.32 -2.71 -38.82
N ALA A 67 -0.19 -1.49 -38.68
CA ALA A 67 0.62 -0.33 -38.30
C ALA A 67 1.19 -0.48 -36.88
N ILE A 68 0.38 -0.92 -35.91
CA ILE A 68 0.84 -1.18 -34.53
C ILE A 68 1.95 -2.22 -34.52
N LYS A 69 1.80 -3.35 -35.24
CA LYS A 69 2.85 -4.37 -35.32
C LYS A 69 4.16 -3.81 -35.89
N LYS A 70 4.08 -3.00 -36.94
CA LYS A 70 5.25 -2.33 -37.57
C LYS A 70 5.91 -1.33 -36.61
N HIS A 71 5.11 -0.50 -35.93
CA HIS A 71 5.59 0.47 -34.95
C HIS A 71 6.26 -0.23 -33.75
N CYS A 72 5.60 -1.22 -33.14
CA CYS A 72 6.16 -1.98 -32.02
C CYS A 72 7.44 -2.72 -32.42
N ALA A 73 7.53 -3.28 -33.63
CA ALA A 73 8.75 -3.93 -34.11
C ALA A 73 9.94 -2.95 -34.16
N ALA A 74 9.71 -1.71 -34.61
CA ALA A 74 10.74 -0.66 -34.63
C ALA A 74 11.06 -0.11 -33.22
N LEU A 75 10.11 -0.17 -32.30
CA LEU A 75 10.29 0.31 -30.91
C LEU A 75 10.97 -0.72 -30.00
N LYS A 76 11.07 -1.99 -30.40
CA LYS A 76 11.69 -3.05 -29.59
C LYS A 76 13.13 -2.74 -29.21
N ASP A 77 13.88 -2.10 -30.11
CA ASP A 77 15.30 -1.78 -29.89
C ASP A 77 15.50 -0.75 -28.76
N PHE A 78 14.44 -0.05 -28.34
CA PHE A 78 14.47 0.90 -27.23
C PHE A 78 14.07 0.27 -25.88
N CYS A 79 13.54 -0.96 -25.89
CA CYS A 79 13.13 -1.67 -24.69
C CYS A 79 14.30 -2.45 -24.10
N THR A 80 14.29 -2.62 -22.78
CA THR A 80 15.21 -3.50 -22.06
C THR A 80 14.45 -4.68 -21.48
N GLU A 81 15.08 -5.86 -21.43
CA GLU A 81 14.46 -7.03 -20.81
C GLU A 81 14.25 -6.82 -19.31
N TRP A 82 13.12 -7.31 -18.79
CA TRP A 82 12.85 -7.32 -17.35
C TRP A 82 13.72 -8.37 -16.65
N PRO A 83 14.31 -8.10 -15.47
CA PRO A 83 15.14 -9.08 -14.76
C PRO A 83 14.37 -10.36 -14.42
N SER A 84 14.81 -11.50 -14.95
CA SER A 84 14.14 -12.80 -14.77
C SER A 84 14.17 -13.32 -13.32
N ALA A 85 15.09 -12.82 -12.50
CA ALA A 85 15.14 -13.14 -11.06
C ALA A 85 13.97 -12.55 -10.27
N LEU A 86 13.33 -11.49 -10.78
CA LEU A 86 12.20 -10.78 -10.18
C LEU A 86 10.88 -11.25 -10.80
N ASP A 87 10.58 -12.53 -10.63
CA ASP A 87 9.39 -13.21 -11.16
C ASP A 87 8.16 -13.10 -10.23
N SER A 88 8.35 -12.77 -8.96
CA SER A 88 7.28 -12.59 -7.98
C SER A 88 7.45 -11.34 -7.12
N ASP A 89 6.32 -10.78 -6.68
CA ASP A 89 6.30 -9.58 -5.83
C ASP A 89 7.05 -9.80 -4.51
N GLU A 90 7.00 -11.01 -3.94
CA GLU A 90 7.77 -11.34 -2.73
C GLU A 90 9.28 -11.20 -2.92
N LYS A 91 9.82 -11.59 -4.09
CA LYS A 91 11.25 -11.41 -4.39
C LYS A 91 11.57 -9.94 -4.62
N CYS A 92 10.68 -9.20 -5.28
CA CYS A 92 10.80 -7.75 -5.43
C CYS A 92 10.89 -7.04 -4.08
N GLU A 93 9.97 -7.33 -3.15
CA GLU A 93 9.97 -6.73 -1.81
C GLU A 93 11.24 -7.05 -1.01
N ARG A 94 11.76 -8.28 -1.11
CA ARG A 94 13.00 -8.68 -0.41
C ARG A 94 14.23 -7.93 -0.90
N HIS A 95 14.34 -7.70 -2.21
CA HIS A 95 15.50 -7.02 -2.81
C HIS A 95 15.34 -5.50 -2.85
N PHE A 96 14.10 -5.01 -2.96
CA PHE A 96 13.73 -3.61 -3.12
C PHE A 96 12.57 -3.27 -2.16
N PRO A 97 12.87 -3.10 -0.85
CA PRO A 97 11.83 -2.93 0.18
C PRO A 97 11.17 -1.54 0.20
N ILE A 98 11.69 -0.59 -0.58
CA ILE A 98 11.19 0.79 -0.66
C ILE A 98 10.47 0.98 -1.99
N GLU A 99 9.21 1.39 -1.92
CA GLU A 99 8.39 1.75 -3.06
C GLU A 99 8.22 3.27 -3.12
N ILE A 100 8.37 3.83 -4.32
CA ILE A 100 8.25 5.26 -4.58
C ILE A 100 7.13 5.46 -5.59
N GLU A 101 6.04 6.07 -5.16
CA GLU A 101 4.90 6.37 -6.02
C GLU A 101 4.98 7.81 -6.52
N THR A 102 4.84 7.98 -7.83
CA THR A 102 4.77 9.30 -8.49
C THR A 102 3.68 9.27 -9.57
N VAL A 103 3.03 10.41 -9.80
CA VAL A 103 1.90 10.51 -10.73
C VAL A 103 2.16 11.61 -11.77
N ASP A 104 2.12 11.23 -13.04
CA ASP A 104 2.22 12.15 -14.18
C ASP A 104 0.84 12.34 -14.84
N TYR A 105 0.55 13.58 -15.22
CA TYR A 105 -0.75 13.98 -15.76
C TYR A 105 -0.60 14.52 -17.17
N VAL A 106 -1.39 13.98 -18.12
CA VAL A 106 -1.40 14.41 -19.52
C VAL A 106 -2.76 15.02 -19.85
N SER A 107 -2.76 16.31 -20.19
CA SER A 107 -3.97 17.08 -20.53
C SER A 107 -3.79 17.81 -21.86
N ALA A 108 -4.88 18.00 -22.60
CA ALA A 108 -4.88 18.87 -23.77
C ALA A 108 -4.86 20.34 -23.33
N GLY A 109 -3.88 21.13 -23.79
CA GLY A 109 -3.75 22.53 -23.46
C GLY A 109 -2.37 23.09 -23.79
N THR A 110 -2.19 24.41 -23.60
CA THR A 110 -0.91 25.09 -23.83
C THR A 110 0.07 24.92 -22.66
N SER A 111 -0.44 24.72 -21.44
CA SER A 111 0.36 24.49 -20.25
C SER A 111 0.48 23.00 -19.95
N ILE A 112 1.72 22.53 -19.81
CA ILE A 112 2.04 21.17 -19.34
C ILE A 112 2.14 21.08 -17.80
N ARG A 113 1.97 22.20 -17.08
CA ARG A 113 2.19 22.25 -15.63
C ARG A 113 0.98 21.68 -14.90
N ASN A 114 1.23 20.71 -14.02
CA ASN A 114 0.24 20.25 -13.06
C ASN A 114 0.84 20.25 -11.63
N PRO A 115 0.27 21.03 -10.69
CA PRO A 115 0.81 21.13 -9.34
C PRO A 115 0.75 19.82 -8.55
N LYS A 116 -0.09 18.85 -8.95
CA LYS A 116 -0.21 17.53 -8.31
C LYS A 116 0.94 16.58 -8.67
N ALA A 117 1.67 16.84 -9.76
CA ALA A 117 2.78 15.98 -10.20
C ALA A 117 4.03 16.07 -9.28
N ARG A 118 4.08 17.05 -8.37
CA ARG A 118 5.20 17.21 -7.42
C ARG A 118 5.15 16.23 -6.25
N VAL A 119 3.98 15.66 -5.97
CA VAL A 119 3.76 14.80 -4.80
C VAL A 119 4.51 13.49 -4.98
N VAL A 120 5.23 13.07 -3.94
CA VAL A 120 5.93 11.79 -3.87
C VAL A 120 5.43 11.05 -2.64
N THR A 121 5.14 9.77 -2.79
CA THR A 121 4.80 8.89 -1.65
C THR A 121 5.88 7.83 -1.53
N LEU A 122 6.47 7.69 -0.35
CA LEU A 122 7.41 6.64 0.00
C LEU A 122 6.69 5.62 0.88
N ARG A 123 6.78 4.35 0.51
CA ARG A 123 6.26 3.22 1.28
C ARG A 123 7.38 2.25 1.62
N VAL A 124 7.43 1.80 2.87
CA VAL A 124 8.39 0.79 3.34
C VAL A 124 7.78 -0.02 4.48
N LYS A 125 7.98 -1.33 4.48
CA LYS A 125 7.61 -2.18 5.64
C LYS A 125 8.67 -2.07 6.73
N LEU A 126 8.26 -1.92 7.99
CA LEU A 126 9.22 -1.80 9.10
C LEU A 126 10.01 -3.10 9.33
N SER A 127 9.42 -4.25 9.01
CA SER A 127 10.08 -5.57 9.03
C SER A 127 11.32 -5.69 8.12
N HIS A 128 11.42 -4.87 7.07
CA HIS A 128 12.59 -4.85 6.19
C HIS A 128 13.68 -3.88 6.67
N LEU A 129 13.40 -3.07 7.69
CA LEU A 129 14.39 -2.18 8.30
C LEU A 129 15.09 -2.89 9.46
N ASN A 130 16.38 -2.65 9.62
CA ASN A 130 17.15 -3.17 10.75
C ASN A 130 16.82 -2.34 12.01
N LEU A 131 15.74 -2.69 12.70
CA LEU A 131 15.28 -2.03 13.93
C LEU A 131 15.20 -3.05 15.06
N ASP A 132 15.62 -2.68 16.26
CA ASP A 132 15.35 -3.44 17.47
C ASP A 132 13.95 -3.09 18.04
N ASP A 133 13.55 -3.72 19.15
CA ASP A 133 12.24 -3.50 19.75
C ASP A 133 12.06 -2.04 20.21
N HIS A 134 13.11 -1.45 20.77
CA HIS A 134 13.13 -0.05 21.20
C HIS A 134 12.93 0.90 20.01
N ALA A 135 13.78 0.79 18.98
CA ALA A 135 13.74 1.63 17.80
C ALA A 135 12.44 1.47 17.03
N LYS A 136 11.91 0.24 16.91
CA LYS A 136 10.61 0.00 16.26
C LYS A 136 9.48 0.72 17.00
N LYS A 137 9.37 0.55 18.33
CA LYS A 137 8.33 1.21 19.15
C LYS A 137 8.45 2.74 19.12
N LYS A 138 9.67 3.25 19.28
CA LYS A 138 9.97 4.69 19.18
C LYS A 138 9.61 5.25 17.81
N LEU A 139 10.00 4.57 16.73
CA LEU A 139 9.69 4.98 15.37
C LEU A 139 8.18 5.07 15.12
N ILE A 140 7.41 4.06 15.56
CA ILE A 140 5.95 4.04 15.42
C ILE A 140 5.31 5.25 16.13
N LYS A 141 5.78 5.60 17.34
CA LYS A 141 5.32 6.80 18.05
C LYS A 141 5.71 8.10 17.33
N LEU A 142 6.89 8.19 16.74
CA LEU A 142 7.35 9.38 16.01
C LEU A 142 6.55 9.63 14.73
N VAL A 143 6.23 8.56 13.99
CA VAL A 143 5.55 8.68 12.68
C VAL A 143 4.03 8.84 12.82
N GLY A 144 3.44 8.32 13.91
CA GLY A 144 2.03 8.44 14.23
C GLY A 144 1.13 7.74 13.20
N GLU A 145 0.11 8.45 12.71
CA GLU A 145 -0.88 7.94 11.74
C GLU A 145 -0.31 7.51 10.38
N ARG A 146 0.96 7.80 10.12
CA ARG A 146 1.66 7.40 8.89
C ARG A 146 1.99 5.91 8.84
N TYR A 147 1.93 5.22 9.98
CA TYR A 147 2.18 3.78 10.07
C TYR A 147 0.87 3.01 10.22
N CYS A 148 0.71 1.98 9.39
CA CYS A 148 -0.42 1.06 9.48
C CYS A 148 0.02 -0.23 10.21
N LYS A 149 -0.59 -0.53 11.37
CA LYS A 149 -0.26 -1.72 12.18
C LYS A 149 -0.64 -3.03 11.48
N ASP A 150 -1.72 -3.03 10.70
CA ASP A 150 -2.24 -4.23 10.04
C ASP A 150 -1.34 -4.70 8.89
N THR A 151 -0.70 -3.77 8.17
CA THR A 151 0.15 -4.06 7.00
C THR A 151 1.64 -3.89 7.27
N ASP A 152 2.02 -3.48 8.49
CA ASP A 152 3.40 -3.13 8.90
C ASP A 152 4.04 -2.07 7.99
N MET A 153 3.22 -1.23 7.34
CA MET A 153 3.66 -0.29 6.30
C MET A 153 3.74 1.15 6.81
N LEU A 154 4.92 1.75 6.67
CA LEU A 154 5.15 3.18 6.86
C LEU A 154 4.95 3.91 5.53
N THR A 155 4.03 4.88 5.51
CA THR A 155 3.73 5.71 4.34
C THR A 155 4.08 7.17 4.63
N ILE A 156 5.04 7.72 3.90
CA ILE A 156 5.43 9.13 4.03
C ILE A 156 5.08 9.83 2.71
N THR A 157 4.20 10.82 2.78
CA THR A 157 3.79 11.65 1.63
C THR A 157 4.47 13.01 1.70
N MET A 158 5.11 13.43 0.61
CA MET A 158 5.85 14.69 0.52
C MET A 158 5.31 15.56 -0.62
N ASP A 159 4.86 16.76 -0.29
CA ASP A 159 4.26 17.72 -1.23
C ASP A 159 4.76 19.17 -1.03
N ARG A 160 5.74 19.37 -0.14
CA ARG A 160 6.25 20.68 0.29
C ARG A 160 7.02 21.41 -0.79
N CYS A 161 7.91 20.72 -1.51
CA CYS A 161 8.79 21.33 -2.49
C CYS A 161 8.11 21.46 -3.86
N PRO A 162 8.46 22.48 -4.67
CA PRO A 162 7.89 22.65 -6.01
C PRO A 162 8.25 21.52 -6.98
N LEU A 163 9.47 20.97 -6.87
CA LEU A 163 9.96 19.93 -7.78
C LEU A 163 9.82 18.54 -7.16
N ARG A 164 9.41 17.58 -7.99
CA ARG A 164 9.32 16.15 -7.62
C ARG A 164 10.62 15.59 -7.06
N ARG A 165 11.76 15.93 -7.70
CA ARG A 165 13.09 15.52 -7.23
C ARG A 165 13.38 15.96 -5.80
N GLN A 166 13.01 17.20 -5.45
CA GLN A 166 13.23 17.73 -4.11
C GLN A 166 12.36 17.00 -3.06
N ASN A 167 11.11 16.69 -3.40
CA ASN A 167 10.24 15.90 -2.52
C ASN A 167 10.74 14.46 -2.34
N TYR A 168 11.29 13.86 -3.39
CA TYR A 168 11.96 12.56 -3.31
C TYR A 168 13.18 12.60 -2.38
N ASP A 169 14.11 13.54 -2.61
CA ASP A 169 15.32 13.71 -1.80
C ASP A 169 14.96 13.98 -0.33
N TYR A 170 13.96 14.83 -0.10
CA TYR A 170 13.43 15.11 1.24
C TYR A 170 12.79 13.88 1.87
N GLY A 171 12.12 13.05 1.08
CA GLY A 171 11.53 11.81 1.54
C GLY A 171 12.54 10.78 2.04
N ILE A 172 13.61 10.60 1.28
CA ILE A 172 14.75 9.75 1.70
C ILE A 172 15.43 10.32 2.94
N HIS A 173 15.60 11.64 3.01
CA HIS A 173 16.14 12.31 4.19
C HIS A 173 15.28 12.08 5.43
N LEU A 174 13.96 12.23 5.34
CA LEU A 174 13.04 11.98 6.45
C LEU A 174 13.14 10.54 6.95
N LEU A 175 13.14 9.56 6.03
CA LEU A 175 13.31 8.15 6.40
C LEU A 175 14.64 7.92 7.14
N THR A 176 15.71 8.54 6.67
CA THR A 176 17.06 8.43 7.25
C THR A 176 17.12 9.02 8.66
N VAL A 177 16.56 10.22 8.85
CA VAL A 177 16.52 10.89 10.16
C VAL A 177 15.65 10.10 11.14
N LEU A 178 14.47 9.65 10.71
CA LEU A 178 13.58 8.83 11.54
C LEU A 178 14.27 7.55 11.99
N TYR A 179 14.98 6.87 11.09
CA TYR A 179 15.76 5.70 11.41
C TYR A 179 16.83 6.02 12.47
N HIS A 180 17.69 7.01 12.24
CA HIS A 180 18.76 7.32 13.20
C HIS A 180 18.27 7.84 14.55
N GLU A 181 17.20 8.65 14.59
CA GLU A 181 16.61 9.14 15.84
C GLU A 181 15.89 8.03 16.61
N SER A 182 15.37 7.02 15.91
CA SER A 182 14.75 5.85 16.57
C SER A 182 15.75 5.02 17.36
N TRP A 183 17.01 4.96 16.93
CA TRP A 183 18.10 4.23 17.61
C TRP A 183 18.69 4.96 18.82
N LYS A 184 18.49 6.28 18.93
CA LYS A 184 18.99 7.05 20.06
C LYS A 184 18.07 6.83 21.26
N THR A 185 18.63 6.64 22.45
CA THR A 185 17.87 6.62 23.70
C THR A 185 18.18 7.89 24.48
N GLU A 186 17.18 8.73 24.66
CA GLU A 186 17.28 9.96 25.43
C GLU A 186 16.91 9.75 26.91
N MET A 187 17.38 10.62 27.79
CA MET A 187 17.18 10.49 29.24
C MET A 187 15.69 10.42 29.64
N TRP A 188 14.85 11.21 28.97
CA TRP A 188 13.41 11.28 29.24
C TRP A 188 12.66 10.00 28.85
N GLU A 189 13.25 9.12 28.03
CA GLU A 189 12.61 7.85 27.69
C GLU A 189 12.53 6.89 28.88
N SER A 190 13.37 7.11 29.91
CA SER A 190 13.29 6.41 31.18
C SER A 190 12.08 6.81 32.03
N GLU A 191 11.46 7.94 31.73
CA GLU A 191 10.27 8.47 32.41
C GLU A 191 8.95 7.92 31.82
N LYS A 192 9.03 6.96 30.86
CA LYS A 192 7.86 6.36 30.20
C LYS A 192 6.92 5.72 31.22
N THR A 193 5.67 6.17 31.21
CA THR A 193 4.64 5.66 32.12
C THR A 193 3.96 4.40 31.58
N GLU A 194 3.20 3.69 32.42
CA GLU A 194 2.42 2.51 32.00
C GLU A 194 1.35 2.86 30.94
N GLU A 195 0.84 4.09 30.94
CA GLU A 195 -0.15 4.58 29.97
C GLU A 195 0.44 4.77 28.56
N ASP A 196 1.76 5.02 28.48
CA ASP A 196 2.46 5.22 27.22
C ASP A 196 2.86 3.91 26.53
N MET A 197 2.81 2.79 27.26
CA MET A 197 3.17 1.46 26.76
C MET A 197 2.19 0.99 25.69
N GLU A 198 2.73 0.60 24.53
CA GLU A 198 1.92 0.09 23.41
C GLU A 198 1.44 -1.35 23.65
N GLU A 199 2.11 -2.05 24.55
CA GLU A 199 1.86 -3.43 24.92
C GLU A 199 1.76 -3.53 26.44
N TYR A 200 0.83 -4.33 26.91
CA TYR A 200 0.72 -4.64 28.32
C TYR A 200 1.87 -5.56 28.74
N ILE A 201 2.66 -5.08 29.69
CA ILE A 201 3.75 -5.81 30.33
C ILE A 201 3.25 -6.30 31.70
N TRP A 202 3.42 -7.59 31.96
CA TRP A 202 2.94 -8.19 33.21
C TRP A 202 3.83 -7.81 34.40
N GLU A 203 5.14 -7.71 34.19
CA GLU A 203 6.12 -7.36 35.19
C GLU A 203 5.84 -5.98 35.81
N ASN A 204 5.84 -5.91 37.15
CA ASN A 204 5.53 -4.74 37.98
C ASN A 204 4.11 -4.18 37.86
N SER A 205 3.23 -4.85 37.11
CA SER A 205 1.85 -4.43 36.89
C SER A 205 0.96 -4.55 38.13
N CYS A 206 -0.18 -3.85 38.12
CA CYS A 206 -1.23 -3.97 39.13
C CYS A 206 -1.76 -5.42 39.25
N SER A 207 -1.94 -6.12 38.13
CA SER A 207 -2.44 -7.49 38.12
C SER A 207 -1.46 -8.46 38.81
N GLN A 208 -0.15 -8.27 38.61
CA GLN A 208 0.86 -9.06 39.31
C GLN A 208 0.83 -8.81 40.81
N LYS A 209 0.75 -7.53 41.24
CA LYS A 209 0.67 -7.15 42.66
C LYS A 209 -0.58 -7.75 43.33
N ASN A 210 -1.72 -7.67 42.67
CA ASN A 210 -2.99 -8.20 43.17
C ASN A 210 -2.98 -9.73 43.26
N ALA A 211 -2.45 -10.42 42.25
CA ALA A 211 -2.33 -11.88 42.26
C ALA A 211 -1.42 -12.36 43.40
N LEU A 212 -0.28 -11.69 43.59
CA LEU A 212 0.65 -12.01 44.68
C LEU A 212 0.02 -11.77 46.05
N ASP A 213 -0.62 -10.63 46.28
CA ASP A 213 -1.29 -10.34 47.55
C ASP A 213 -2.39 -11.37 47.85
N THR A 214 -3.17 -11.76 46.84
CA THR A 214 -4.22 -12.78 46.99
C THR A 214 -3.64 -14.14 47.36
N LEU A 215 -2.58 -14.58 46.68
CA LEU A 215 -1.94 -15.86 46.96
C LEU A 215 -1.27 -15.89 48.34
N LEU A 216 -0.65 -14.78 48.77
CA LEU A 216 -0.09 -14.67 50.11
C LEU A 216 -1.17 -14.80 51.18
N ARG A 217 -2.34 -14.19 50.99
CA ARG A 217 -3.48 -14.33 51.90
C ARG A 217 -4.02 -15.77 51.95
N ILE A 218 -4.11 -16.43 50.80
CA ILE A 218 -4.51 -17.85 50.72
C ILE A 218 -3.51 -18.71 51.49
N LYS A 219 -2.20 -18.54 51.27
CA LYS A 219 -1.16 -19.31 51.94
C LYS A 219 -1.08 -19.05 53.45
N ALA A 220 -1.35 -17.81 53.87
CA ALA A 220 -1.50 -17.47 55.29
C ALA A 220 -2.70 -18.19 55.92
N SER A 221 -3.83 -18.31 55.20
CA SER A 221 -5.01 -19.06 55.68
C SER A 221 -4.76 -20.58 55.73
N GLU A 222 -3.87 -21.11 54.89
CA GLU A 222 -3.46 -22.51 54.85
C GLU A 222 -2.31 -22.84 55.85
N ASN A 223 -1.88 -21.89 56.70
CA ASN A 223 -0.76 -22.03 57.66
C ASN A 223 0.60 -22.39 57.01
N VAL A 224 0.85 -22.01 55.76
CA VAL A 224 2.12 -22.25 55.07
C VAL A 224 3.01 -21.02 55.20
N SER A 225 4.02 -21.07 56.08
CA SER A 225 4.78 -19.89 56.53
C SER A 225 6.07 -19.56 55.76
N ASN A 226 6.42 -20.28 54.70
CA ASN A 226 7.67 -20.08 53.94
C ASN A 226 7.41 -20.09 52.43
N VAL A 227 6.71 -19.09 51.89
CA VAL A 227 6.57 -18.97 50.44
C VAL A 227 7.22 -17.68 49.96
N THR A 228 8.24 -17.82 49.12
CA THR A 228 8.91 -16.67 48.50
C THR A 228 8.09 -16.15 47.33
N LYS A 229 8.23 -14.85 47.01
CA LYS A 229 7.56 -14.24 45.85
C LYS A 229 7.98 -14.92 44.54
N GLU A 230 9.23 -15.35 44.45
CA GLU A 230 9.78 -16.04 43.28
C GLU A 230 9.14 -17.41 43.06
N GLU A 231 8.92 -18.20 44.12
CA GLU A 231 8.25 -19.49 44.03
C GLU A 231 6.78 -19.36 43.58
N LEU A 232 6.06 -18.34 44.08
CA LEU A 232 4.69 -18.06 43.65
C LEU A 232 4.62 -17.66 42.17
N LEU A 233 5.53 -16.79 41.73
CA LEU A 233 5.60 -16.35 40.32
C LEU A 233 6.03 -17.48 39.38
N ALA A 234 6.87 -18.40 39.84
CA ALA A 234 7.31 -19.55 39.08
C ALA A 234 6.22 -20.63 38.93
N SER A 235 5.18 -20.59 39.77
CA SER A 235 4.09 -21.56 39.76
C SER A 235 3.35 -21.58 38.42
N GLU A 236 2.97 -22.77 37.98
CA GLU A 236 2.26 -22.98 36.72
C GLU A 236 0.90 -22.26 36.68
N VAL A 237 0.28 -22.11 37.84
CA VAL A 237 -1.02 -21.44 37.99
C VAL A 237 -0.88 -19.93 37.70
N VAL A 238 0.16 -19.29 38.22
CA VAL A 238 0.42 -17.86 37.98
C VAL A 238 0.90 -17.61 36.54
N LYS A 239 1.67 -18.53 35.94
CA LYS A 239 2.04 -18.45 34.52
C LYS A 239 0.82 -18.50 33.60
N ASN A 240 -0.11 -19.42 33.87
CA ASN A 240 -1.36 -19.50 33.10
C ASN A 240 -2.22 -18.24 33.25
N TYR A 241 -2.30 -17.68 34.45
CA TYR A 241 -2.98 -16.40 34.68
C TYR A 241 -2.31 -15.25 33.94
N ARG A 242 -0.98 -15.12 34.06
CA ARG A 242 -0.15 -14.15 33.34
C ARG A 242 -0.42 -14.19 31.84
N ASN A 243 -0.33 -15.36 31.22
CA ASN A 243 -0.50 -15.52 29.78
C ASN A 243 -1.92 -15.12 29.35
N SER A 244 -2.93 -15.50 30.14
CA SER A 244 -4.33 -15.13 29.87
C SER A 244 -4.56 -13.62 29.95
N VAL A 245 -3.95 -12.93 30.93
CA VAL A 245 -4.06 -11.46 31.08
C VAL A 245 -3.35 -10.75 29.93
N ILE A 246 -2.16 -11.21 29.53
CA ILE A 246 -1.40 -10.63 28.42
C ILE A 246 -2.20 -10.75 27.11
N ALA A 247 -2.73 -11.95 26.81
CA ALA A 247 -3.57 -12.16 25.63
C ALA A 247 -4.80 -11.26 25.64
N LEU A 248 -5.50 -11.18 26.78
CA LEU A 248 -6.68 -10.34 26.94
C LEU A 248 -6.39 -8.84 26.70
N LYS A 249 -5.24 -8.35 27.18
CA LYS A 249 -4.87 -6.93 27.04
C LYS A 249 -4.27 -6.57 25.68
N ASN A 250 -3.49 -7.46 25.07
CA ASN A 250 -2.77 -7.17 23.82
C ASN A 250 -3.53 -7.61 22.56
N GLU A 251 -4.16 -8.78 22.60
CA GLU A 251 -4.93 -9.33 21.46
C GLU A 251 -6.40 -8.91 21.50
N GLY A 252 -6.88 -8.50 22.68
CA GLY A 252 -8.23 -7.98 22.89
C GLY A 252 -9.18 -8.99 23.54
N GLU A 253 -10.41 -8.52 23.78
CA GLU A 253 -11.47 -9.24 24.49
C GLU A 253 -12.25 -10.15 23.54
N THR A 254 -11.71 -11.33 23.25
CA THR A 254 -12.44 -12.40 22.54
C THR A 254 -13.07 -13.40 23.52
N GLU A 255 -14.11 -14.12 23.10
CA GLU A 255 -14.76 -15.15 23.93
C GLU A 255 -13.76 -16.24 24.38
N GLY A 256 -12.83 -16.60 23.51
CA GLY A 256 -11.73 -17.52 23.82
C GLY A 256 -10.82 -16.98 24.92
N ASN A 257 -10.34 -15.74 24.76
CA ASN A 257 -9.44 -15.11 25.74
C ASN A 257 -10.12 -14.93 27.10
N MET A 258 -11.40 -14.56 27.10
CA MET A 258 -12.19 -14.41 28.32
C MET A 258 -12.41 -15.76 29.03
N SER A 259 -12.64 -16.83 28.27
CA SER A 259 -12.79 -18.18 28.82
C SER A 259 -11.49 -18.70 29.43
N GLN A 260 -10.35 -18.48 28.76
CA GLN A 260 -9.02 -18.82 29.29
C GLN A 260 -8.69 -18.04 30.57
N TYR A 261 -9.01 -16.74 30.60
CA TYR A 261 -8.88 -15.92 31.80
C TYR A 261 -9.75 -16.46 32.95
N LYS A 262 -11.01 -16.80 32.68
CA LYS A 262 -11.91 -17.39 33.68
C LYS A 262 -11.36 -18.69 34.27
N GLU A 263 -10.90 -19.61 33.42
CA GLU A 263 -10.37 -20.90 33.87
C GLU A 263 -9.04 -20.76 34.62
N SER A 264 -8.17 -19.84 34.23
CA SER A 264 -6.93 -19.56 34.96
C SER A 264 -7.20 -18.95 36.34
N VAL A 265 -8.17 -18.02 36.46
CA VAL A 265 -8.56 -17.44 37.75
C VAL A 265 -9.22 -18.46 38.67
N LYS A 266 -10.08 -19.35 38.15
CA LYS A 266 -10.68 -20.43 38.95
C LYS A 266 -9.61 -21.32 39.57
N LYS A 267 -8.60 -21.69 38.78
CA LYS A 267 -7.45 -22.48 39.26
C LYS A 267 -6.62 -21.70 40.28
N LEU A 268 -6.43 -20.39 40.07
CA LEU A 268 -5.70 -19.52 41.01
C LEU A 268 -6.37 -19.44 42.39
N LEU A 269 -7.70 -19.38 42.42
CA LEU A 269 -8.50 -19.22 43.63
C LEU A 269 -8.99 -20.56 44.23
N ASN A 270 -8.58 -21.71 43.67
CA ASN A 270 -9.05 -23.04 44.05
C ASN A 270 -10.59 -23.20 44.03
N ILE A 271 -11.28 -22.48 43.14
CA ILE A 271 -12.74 -22.58 42.99
C ILE A 271 -13.03 -23.76 42.07
N GLN A 272 -13.36 -24.91 42.64
CA GLN A 272 -13.90 -26.03 41.88
C GLN A 272 -15.28 -25.64 41.31
N ALA A 273 -15.56 -26.06 40.08
CA ALA A 273 -16.92 -25.97 39.56
C ALA A 273 -17.84 -26.77 40.49
N LEU A 274 -18.80 -26.09 41.12
CA LEU A 274 -19.96 -26.77 41.69
C LEU A 274 -20.56 -27.65 40.57
N PRO A 275 -20.84 -28.94 40.85
CA PRO A 275 -21.42 -29.85 39.86
C PRO A 275 -22.76 -29.34 39.31
#